data_AF-A0A6P8ZX32-F1
#
_entry.id   AF-A0A6P8ZX32-F1
#
_cell.length_a   1.000
_cell.length_b   1.000
_cell.length_c   1.000
_cell.angle_alpha   90.00
_cell.angle_beta   90.00
_cell.angle_gamma   90.00
#
_symmetry.space_group_name_H-M   'P 1'
#
loop_
_entity.id
_entity.type
_entity.pdbx_description
1 polymer ?
#
loop_
_entity_poly.entity_id
_entity_poly.type
_entity_poly.pdbx_seq_one_letter_code
_entity_poly.pdbx_strand_id
1 'polypeptide(L)'
;MEHEEPRDDEEERTKIRDELSTMSFEELQKLKEKLGTKVYNEAMFGKREVHRNRFKRENKNRPREMSSKKPVPVLQQVLPVTKKPPRDPRFDSLCGEFNEKAFKAAYGFISEYKRSELKQLKEELKTTTDPTRKSQIKYLVQRMENQFREIERQKKKQAREEEEKTAQIEAMKEGKTPYFRKKVEKRMVDLIDQYEELKKKGKVSKKIEKYRQKIVVKNRKKISGNQGGLEYRS
;
A
#
# COMPACT_ATOMS: atom_id res chain seq x y z
N MET A 1 -7.10 45.92 29.83
CA MET A 1 -6.27 44.79 30.31
C MET A 1 -4.89 45.39 30.47
N GLU A 2 -4.55 45.73 31.70
CA GLU A 2 -3.33 46.44 32.07
C GLU A 2 -2.12 45.66 31.57
N HIS A 3 -1.31 46.30 30.71
CA HIS A 3 0.01 45.82 30.37
C HIS A 3 0.91 46.23 31.53
N GLU A 4 1.16 45.31 32.47
CA GLU A 4 2.29 45.43 33.39
C GLU A 4 3.56 45.50 32.54
N GLU A 5 4.23 46.66 32.58
CA GLU A 5 5.50 46.87 31.91
C GLU A 5 6.61 46.00 32.55
N PRO A 6 7.50 45.39 31.74
CA PRO A 6 8.58 44.54 32.22
C PRO A 6 9.73 45.40 32.73
N ARG A 7 9.53 46.10 33.86
CA ARG A 7 10.56 46.95 34.47
C ARG A 7 11.79 46.13 34.91
N ASP A 8 11.59 44.87 35.25
CA ASP A 8 12.66 43.97 35.70
C ASP A 8 13.66 43.59 34.58
N ASP A 9 13.20 43.49 33.33
CA ASP A 9 14.06 43.10 32.20
C ASP A 9 15.06 44.21 31.80
N GLU A 10 14.74 45.49 32.02
CA GLU A 10 15.62 46.60 31.66
C GLU A 10 16.75 46.80 32.66
N GLU A 11 16.45 46.67 33.96
CA GLU A 11 17.47 46.74 35.01
C GLU A 11 18.50 45.61 34.89
N GLU A 12 18.07 44.39 34.61
CA GLU A 12 18.98 43.27 34.36
C GLU A 12 19.85 43.49 33.12
N ARG A 13 19.29 44.05 32.04
CA ARG A 13 20.08 44.40 30.84
C ARG A 13 21.11 45.47 31.10
N THR A 14 20.80 46.48 31.91
CA THR A 14 21.78 47.52 32.27
C THR A 14 22.96 46.93 33.04
N LYS A 15 22.70 46.02 33.99
CA LYS A 15 23.76 45.30 34.73
C LYS A 15 24.64 44.46 33.79
N ILE A 16 24.00 43.70 32.88
CA ILE A 16 24.73 42.91 31.88
C ILE A 16 25.59 43.81 30.99
N ARG A 17 25.09 44.99 30.61
CA ARG A 17 25.84 45.95 29.77
C ARG A 17 27.04 46.54 30.52
N ASP A 18 26.88 46.87 31.80
CA ASP A 18 27.96 47.38 32.64
C ASP A 18 29.04 46.31 32.85
N GLU A 19 28.65 45.07 33.16
CA GLU A 19 29.57 43.93 33.27
C GLU A 19 30.36 43.71 31.96
N LEU A 20 29.67 43.69 30.81
CA LEU A 20 30.32 43.52 29.51
C LEU A 20 31.24 44.70 29.15
N SER A 21 30.97 45.91 29.66
CA SER A 21 31.82 47.08 29.40
C SER A 21 33.21 46.98 30.03
N THR A 22 33.34 46.19 31.11
CA THR A 22 34.62 45.94 31.80
C THR A 22 35.51 44.91 31.10
N MET A 23 34.93 44.08 30.21
CA MET A 23 35.64 43.01 29.51
C MET A 23 36.36 43.53 28.27
N SER A 24 37.48 42.90 27.91
CA SER A 24 38.20 43.27 26.69
C SER A 24 37.44 42.87 25.42
N PHE A 25 37.71 43.56 24.31
CA PHE A 25 37.02 43.30 23.03
C PHE A 25 37.19 41.85 22.54
N GLU A 26 38.37 41.25 22.75
CA GLU A 26 38.63 39.86 22.37
C GLU A 26 37.74 38.88 23.14
N GLU A 27 37.52 39.14 24.43
CA GLU A 27 36.65 38.33 25.27
C GLU A 27 35.19 38.49 24.88
N LEU A 28 34.74 39.71 24.54
CA LEU A 28 33.39 39.96 24.01
C LEU A 28 33.14 39.23 22.69
N GLN A 29 34.15 39.16 21.80
CA GLN A 29 34.02 38.45 20.55
C GLN A 29 33.94 36.93 20.76
N LYS A 30 34.80 36.36 21.63
CA LYS A 30 34.72 34.94 22.02
C LYS A 30 33.38 34.62 22.69
N LEU A 31 32.85 35.53 23.50
CA LEU A 31 31.54 35.39 24.15
C LEU A 31 30.41 35.37 23.10
N LYS A 32 30.43 36.30 22.13
CA LYS A 32 29.45 36.37 21.04
C LYS A 32 29.49 35.14 20.14
N GLU A 33 30.66 34.58 19.89
CA GLU A 33 30.81 33.33 19.14
C GLU A 33 30.27 32.12 19.90
N LYS A 34 30.50 32.04 21.22
CA LYS A 34 29.99 30.97 22.08
C LYS A 34 28.47 31.03 22.30
N LEU A 35 27.93 32.21 22.61
CA LEU A 35 26.50 32.42 22.89
C LEU A 35 25.66 32.52 21.61
N GLY A 36 26.26 32.94 20.49
CA GLY A 36 25.60 33.16 19.22
C GLY A 36 25.02 34.57 19.06
N THR A 37 25.03 35.08 17.82
CA THR A 37 24.71 36.49 17.52
C THR A 37 23.29 36.90 17.88
N LYS A 38 22.30 36.01 17.76
CA LYS A 38 20.90 36.33 18.07
C LYS A 38 20.66 36.51 19.56
N VAL A 39 21.14 35.58 20.39
CA VAL A 39 21.00 35.61 21.85
C VAL A 39 21.77 36.78 22.44
N TYR A 40 23.01 36.99 21.99
CA TYR A 40 23.82 38.14 22.41
C TYR A 40 23.13 39.47 22.07
N ASN A 41 22.61 39.61 20.84
CA ASN A 41 21.92 40.84 20.43
C ASN A 41 20.58 41.03 21.16
N GLU A 42 19.86 39.96 21.51
CA GLU A 42 18.61 40.03 22.27
C GLU A 42 18.87 40.41 23.73
N ALA A 43 19.93 39.89 24.35
CA ALA A 43 20.35 40.31 25.69
C ALA A 43 20.83 41.77 25.72
N MET A 44 21.57 42.22 24.69
CA MET A 44 22.11 43.58 24.65
C MET A 44 21.11 44.64 24.19
N PHE A 45 20.29 44.34 23.19
CA PHE A 45 19.43 45.32 22.51
C PHE A 45 17.93 45.00 22.64
N GLY A 46 17.58 43.90 23.31
CA GLY A 46 16.20 43.43 23.40
C GLY A 46 15.70 42.73 22.14
N LYS A 47 14.50 42.15 22.26
CA LYS A 47 13.82 41.48 21.15
C LYS A 47 13.30 42.50 20.14
N ARG A 48 13.75 42.41 18.88
CA ARG A 48 13.26 43.28 17.81
C ARG A 48 11.85 42.89 17.39
N GLU A 49 10.88 43.76 17.63
CA GLU A 49 9.54 43.58 17.09
C GLU A 49 9.50 43.87 15.58
N VAL A 50 9.07 42.89 14.79
CA VAL A 50 8.85 43.09 13.35
C VAL A 50 7.46 43.68 13.15
N HIS A 51 7.36 45.01 13.10
CA HIS A 51 6.11 45.69 12.80
C HIS A 51 5.72 45.45 11.33
N ARG A 52 4.74 44.57 11.10
CA ARG A 52 4.15 44.37 9.77
C ARG A 52 3.14 45.47 9.51
N ASN A 53 3.54 46.51 8.77
CA ASN A 53 2.63 47.57 8.33
C ASN A 53 1.49 46.97 7.48
N ARG A 54 0.32 46.81 8.10
CA ARG A 54 -0.91 46.44 7.41
C ARG A 54 -1.62 47.72 7.00
N PHE A 55 -1.42 48.13 5.75
CA PHE A 55 -2.18 49.23 5.16
C PHE A 55 -3.68 48.88 5.16
N LYS A 56 -4.45 49.64 5.96
CA LYS A 56 -5.92 49.57 6.01
C LYS A 56 -6.48 50.59 5.01
N ARG A 57 -7.72 50.35 4.54
CA ARG A 57 -8.46 51.37 3.79
C ARG A 57 -9.04 52.37 4.78
N GLU A 58 -9.02 53.65 4.43
CA GLU A 58 -9.69 54.70 5.22
C GLU A 58 -11.22 54.62 5.09
N ASN A 59 -11.73 54.39 3.87
CA ASN A 59 -13.16 54.26 3.57
C ASN A 59 -13.44 53.07 2.65
N LYS A 60 -14.67 52.53 2.68
CA LYS A 60 -15.06 51.35 1.88
C LYS A 60 -14.94 51.56 0.37
N ASN A 61 -15.10 52.79 -0.08
CA ASN A 61 -15.09 53.17 -1.49
C ASN A 61 -13.68 53.57 -2.00
N ARG A 62 -12.65 53.55 -1.13
CA ARG A 62 -11.25 53.80 -1.52
C ARG A 62 -10.53 52.47 -1.83
N PRO A 63 -9.72 52.38 -2.90
CA PRO A 63 -8.90 51.19 -3.15
C PRO A 63 -7.94 50.90 -1.98
N ARG A 64 -7.54 49.62 -1.84
CA ARG A 64 -6.57 49.22 -0.80
C ARG A 64 -5.17 49.43 -1.33
N GLU A 65 -4.33 50.08 -0.53
CA GLU A 65 -2.88 50.07 -0.77
C GLU A 65 -2.32 48.67 -0.48
N MET A 66 -1.56 48.14 -1.43
CA MET A 66 -0.91 46.84 -1.35
C MET A 66 0.57 47.01 -1.71
N SER A 67 1.46 46.28 -1.05
CA SER A 67 2.88 46.34 -1.37
C SER A 67 3.14 45.79 -2.78
N SER A 68 3.92 46.52 -3.58
CA SER A 68 4.37 46.09 -4.91
C SER A 68 5.19 44.79 -4.89
N LYS A 69 5.74 44.42 -3.72
CA LYS A 69 6.46 43.15 -3.53
C LYS A 69 5.54 41.93 -3.46
N LYS A 70 4.22 42.12 -3.42
CA LYS A 70 3.27 41.00 -3.37
C LYS A 70 2.90 40.57 -4.80
N PRO A 71 3.31 39.36 -5.25
CA PRO A 71 2.97 38.88 -6.59
C PRO A 71 1.46 38.60 -6.71
N VAL A 72 0.91 38.83 -7.90
CA VAL A 72 -0.48 38.48 -8.22
C VAL A 72 -0.59 36.97 -8.43
N PRO A 73 -1.56 36.27 -7.83
CA PRO A 73 -1.76 34.85 -8.09
C PRO A 73 -2.20 34.64 -9.54
N VAL A 74 -1.52 33.75 -10.26
CA VAL A 74 -1.78 33.47 -11.69
C VAL A 74 -3.05 32.64 -11.90
N LEU A 75 -3.46 31.84 -10.89
CA LEU A 75 -4.61 30.95 -10.98
C LEU A 75 -5.81 31.51 -10.21
N GLN A 76 -6.94 31.68 -10.90
CA GLN A 76 -8.22 31.97 -10.26
C GLN A 76 -8.78 30.72 -9.57
N GLN A 77 -9.40 30.90 -8.41
CA GLN A 77 -10.06 29.82 -7.66
C GLN A 77 -11.36 29.42 -8.38
N VAL A 78 -11.29 28.44 -9.29
CA VAL A 78 -12.49 27.87 -9.92
C VAL A 78 -13.16 26.92 -8.92
N LEU A 79 -14.40 27.21 -8.52
CA LEU A 79 -15.17 26.33 -7.65
C LEU A 79 -15.54 25.05 -8.41
N PRO A 80 -15.24 23.84 -7.87
CA PRO A 80 -15.59 22.61 -8.55
C PRO A 80 -17.11 22.40 -8.54
N VAL A 81 -17.71 22.34 -9.74
CA VAL A 81 -19.11 21.95 -9.92
C VAL A 81 -19.24 20.44 -9.74
N THR A 82 -20.10 19.99 -8.83
CA THR A 82 -20.38 18.57 -8.59
C THR A 82 -21.22 17.99 -9.74
N LYS A 83 -20.56 17.45 -10.75
CA LYS A 83 -21.22 16.72 -11.84
C LYS A 83 -21.75 15.37 -11.32
N LYS A 84 -23.02 15.05 -11.60
CA LYS A 84 -23.59 13.71 -11.37
C LYS A 84 -23.39 12.88 -12.65
N PRO A 85 -22.42 11.95 -12.71
CA PRO A 85 -22.27 11.11 -13.89
C PRO A 85 -23.49 10.18 -14.04
N PRO A 86 -23.88 9.81 -15.27
CA PRO A 86 -24.86 8.75 -15.47
C PRO A 86 -24.33 7.46 -14.81
N ARG A 87 -25.09 6.90 -13.88
CA ARG A 87 -24.74 5.68 -13.17
C ARG A 87 -25.47 4.50 -13.79
N ASP A 88 -24.74 3.44 -14.12
CA ASP A 88 -25.35 2.15 -14.45
C ASP A 88 -25.72 1.48 -13.12
N PRO A 89 -27.00 1.17 -12.87
CA PRO A 89 -27.43 0.58 -11.60
C PRO A 89 -26.70 -0.73 -11.31
N ARG A 90 -26.29 -1.50 -12.32
CA ARG A 90 -25.51 -2.74 -12.14
C ARG A 90 -24.14 -2.51 -11.54
N PHE A 91 -23.59 -1.31 -11.74
CA PHE A 91 -22.27 -0.90 -11.27
C PHE A 91 -22.36 0.22 -10.24
N ASP A 92 -23.56 0.52 -9.73
CA ASP A 92 -23.73 1.51 -8.67
C ASP A 92 -23.26 0.91 -7.34
N SER A 93 -22.60 1.71 -6.51
CA SER A 93 -22.08 1.26 -5.22
C SER A 93 -23.18 0.86 -4.24
N LEU A 94 -24.42 1.26 -4.51
CA LEU A 94 -25.61 0.89 -3.75
C LEU A 94 -26.13 -0.53 -4.05
N CYS A 95 -25.70 -1.17 -5.14
CA CYS A 95 -26.23 -2.48 -5.57
C CYS A 95 -25.64 -3.69 -4.81
N GLY A 96 -24.81 -3.45 -3.80
CA GLY A 96 -24.24 -4.49 -2.93
C GLY A 96 -23.01 -5.20 -3.53
N GLU A 97 -22.46 -6.14 -2.77
CA GLU A 97 -21.26 -6.89 -3.15
C GLU A 97 -21.59 -8.26 -3.77
N PHE A 98 -20.68 -8.77 -4.59
CA PHE A 98 -20.84 -10.07 -5.23
C PHE A 98 -20.84 -11.21 -4.20
N ASN A 99 -21.96 -11.93 -4.09
CA ASN A 99 -22.06 -13.13 -3.28
C ASN A 99 -21.82 -14.39 -4.12
N GLU A 100 -20.63 -14.97 -4.01
CA GLU A 100 -20.22 -16.16 -4.77
C GLU A 100 -21.11 -17.38 -4.49
N LYS A 101 -21.59 -17.57 -3.25
CA LYS A 101 -22.44 -18.71 -2.88
C LYS A 101 -23.82 -18.60 -3.52
N ALA A 102 -24.45 -17.44 -3.40
CA ALA A 102 -25.75 -17.18 -4.02
C ALA A 102 -25.68 -17.28 -5.56
N PHE A 103 -24.61 -16.73 -6.15
CA PHE A 103 -24.38 -16.84 -7.59
C PHE A 103 -24.23 -18.31 -8.03
N LYS A 104 -23.43 -19.11 -7.34
CA LYS A 104 -23.26 -20.54 -7.66
C LYS A 104 -24.57 -21.32 -7.54
N ALA A 105 -25.42 -20.98 -6.55
CA ALA A 105 -26.73 -21.61 -6.38
C ALA A 105 -27.69 -21.22 -7.52
N ALA A 106 -27.80 -19.92 -7.84
CA ALA A 106 -28.70 -19.42 -8.88
C ALA A 106 -28.25 -19.83 -10.31
N TYR A 107 -26.94 -19.88 -10.56
CA TYR A 107 -26.35 -20.09 -11.88
C TYR A 107 -25.57 -21.41 -11.99
N GLY A 108 -25.98 -22.44 -11.26
CA GLY A 108 -25.33 -23.76 -11.29
C GLY A 108 -25.26 -24.39 -12.68
N PHE A 109 -26.28 -24.16 -13.51
CA PHE A 109 -26.39 -24.66 -14.89
C PHE A 109 -25.24 -24.21 -15.81
N ILE A 110 -24.60 -23.07 -15.53
CA ILE A 110 -23.45 -22.59 -16.31
C ILE A 110 -22.31 -23.61 -16.28
N SER A 111 -22.17 -24.34 -15.16
CA SER A 111 -21.13 -25.37 -15.04
C SER A 111 -21.38 -26.56 -15.99
N GLU A 112 -22.64 -26.91 -16.23
CA GLU A 112 -23.04 -27.97 -17.14
C GLU A 112 -22.81 -27.54 -18.59
N TYR A 113 -23.21 -26.32 -18.94
CA TYR A 113 -22.99 -25.75 -20.27
C TYR A 113 -21.49 -25.69 -20.62
N LYS A 114 -20.64 -25.27 -19.68
CA LYS A 114 -19.18 -25.27 -19.88
C LYS A 114 -18.62 -26.68 -20.08
N ARG A 115 -19.22 -27.71 -19.49
CA ARG A 115 -18.80 -29.11 -19.69
C ARG A 115 -19.18 -29.61 -21.09
N SER A 116 -20.37 -29.27 -21.59
CA SER A 116 -20.76 -29.59 -22.97
C SER A 116 -19.91 -28.84 -23.99
N GLU A 117 -19.64 -27.55 -23.77
CA GLU A 117 -18.75 -26.75 -24.62
C GLU A 117 -17.34 -27.35 -24.68
N LEU A 118 -16.79 -27.81 -23.54
CA LEU A 118 -15.50 -28.48 -23.52
C LEU A 118 -15.50 -29.78 -24.34
N LYS A 119 -16.60 -30.55 -24.32
CA LYS A 119 -16.75 -31.75 -25.16
C LYS A 119 -16.77 -31.40 -26.64
N GLN A 120 -17.57 -30.40 -27.02
CA GLN A 120 -17.65 -29.90 -28.40
C GLN A 120 -16.29 -29.42 -28.91
N LEU A 121 -15.55 -28.64 -28.11
CA LEU A 121 -14.20 -28.18 -28.49
C LEU A 121 -13.21 -29.34 -28.66
N LYS A 122 -13.36 -30.43 -27.89
CA LYS A 122 -12.52 -31.63 -28.06
C LYS A 122 -12.87 -32.39 -29.33
N GLU A 123 -14.12 -32.40 -29.74
CA GLU A 123 -14.57 -32.98 -31.01
C GLU A 123 -14.09 -32.12 -32.18
N GLU A 124 -14.26 -30.80 -32.11
CA GLU A 124 -13.76 -29.83 -33.10
C GLU A 124 -12.25 -29.95 -33.28
N LEU A 125 -11.49 -30.16 -32.19
CA LEU A 125 -10.04 -30.34 -32.26
C LEU A 125 -9.62 -31.58 -33.07
N LYS A 126 -10.47 -32.62 -33.12
CA LYS A 126 -10.21 -33.85 -33.88
C LYS A 126 -10.54 -33.67 -35.37
N THR A 127 -11.59 -32.92 -35.68
CA THR A 127 -12.05 -32.71 -37.06
C THR A 127 -11.31 -31.59 -37.79
N THR A 128 -10.81 -30.59 -37.05
CA THR A 128 -10.18 -29.41 -37.65
C THR A 128 -8.80 -29.72 -38.23
N THR A 129 -8.64 -29.40 -39.52
CA THR A 129 -7.37 -29.54 -40.26
C THR A 129 -6.53 -28.26 -40.21
N ASP A 130 -7.15 -27.07 -40.23
CA ASP A 130 -6.43 -25.78 -40.23
C ASP A 130 -5.54 -25.64 -38.98
N PRO A 131 -4.21 -25.45 -39.15
CA PRO A 131 -3.28 -25.36 -38.04
C PRO A 131 -3.54 -24.17 -37.12
N THR A 132 -4.01 -23.03 -37.66
CA THR A 132 -4.22 -21.81 -36.87
C THR A 132 -5.41 -21.98 -35.94
N ARG A 133 -6.56 -22.40 -36.48
CA ARG A 133 -7.75 -22.74 -35.71
C ARG A 133 -7.49 -23.85 -34.70
N LYS A 134 -6.76 -24.91 -35.08
CA LYS A 134 -6.39 -26.01 -34.18
C LYS A 134 -5.60 -25.54 -32.96
N SER A 135 -4.67 -24.60 -33.14
CA SER A 135 -3.92 -23.98 -32.04
C SER A 135 -4.82 -23.19 -31.09
N GLN A 136 -5.75 -22.41 -31.63
CA GLN A 136 -6.73 -21.65 -30.84
C GLN A 136 -7.63 -22.56 -30.00
N ILE A 137 -8.18 -23.62 -30.61
CA ILE A 137 -9.02 -24.60 -29.91
C ILE A 137 -8.22 -25.30 -28.80
N LYS A 138 -6.98 -25.72 -29.11
CA LYS A 138 -6.10 -26.37 -28.12
C LYS A 138 -5.84 -25.46 -26.91
N TYR A 139 -5.57 -24.18 -27.15
CA TYR A 139 -5.40 -23.19 -26.10
C TYR A 139 -6.67 -23.03 -25.26
N LEU A 140 -7.83 -22.93 -25.90
CA LEU A 140 -9.12 -22.78 -25.22
C LEU A 140 -9.45 -23.99 -24.35
N VAL A 141 -9.28 -25.21 -24.88
CA VAL A 141 -9.46 -26.46 -24.12
C VAL A 141 -8.54 -26.48 -22.90
N GLN A 142 -7.26 -26.16 -23.07
CA GLN A 142 -6.32 -26.12 -21.96
C GLN A 142 -6.74 -25.09 -20.89
N ARG A 143 -7.21 -23.91 -21.31
CA ARG A 143 -7.71 -22.86 -20.41
C ARG A 143 -8.91 -23.35 -19.62
N MET A 144 -9.91 -23.94 -20.27
CA MET A 144 -11.11 -24.46 -19.59
C MET A 144 -10.77 -25.60 -18.64
N GLU A 145 -9.91 -26.55 -19.04
CA GLU A 145 -9.45 -27.63 -18.16
C GLU A 145 -8.68 -27.13 -16.94
N ASN A 146 -7.89 -26.06 -17.09
CA ASN A 146 -7.22 -25.41 -15.96
C ASN A 146 -8.23 -24.75 -15.02
N GLN A 147 -9.25 -24.06 -15.56
CA GLN A 147 -10.32 -23.46 -14.76
C GLN A 147 -11.12 -24.51 -13.99
N PHE A 148 -11.50 -25.62 -14.62
CA PHE A 148 -12.18 -26.72 -13.93
C PHE A 148 -11.32 -27.32 -12.82
N ARG A 149 -10.02 -27.56 -13.08
CA ARG A 149 -9.09 -28.05 -12.04
C ARG A 149 -8.98 -27.08 -10.86
N GLU A 150 -8.98 -25.78 -11.12
CA GLU A 150 -8.96 -24.77 -10.07
C GLU A 150 -10.24 -24.77 -9.24
N ILE A 151 -11.41 -24.82 -9.90
CA ILE A 151 -12.71 -24.88 -9.24
C ILE A 151 -12.78 -26.10 -8.31
N GLU A 152 -12.40 -27.28 -8.80
CA GLU A 152 -12.42 -28.51 -7.99
C GLU A 152 -11.43 -28.45 -6.82
N ARG A 153 -10.26 -27.82 -7.01
CA ARG A 153 -9.32 -27.55 -5.91
C ARG A 153 -9.92 -26.65 -4.84
N GLN A 154 -10.59 -25.57 -5.24
CA GLN A 154 -11.24 -24.65 -4.31
C GLN A 154 -12.40 -25.33 -3.57
N LYS A 155 -13.21 -26.14 -4.26
CA LYS A 155 -14.27 -26.93 -3.63
C LYS A 155 -13.72 -27.91 -2.57
N LYS A 156 -12.68 -28.67 -2.90
CA LYS A 156 -12.03 -29.59 -1.94
C LYS A 156 -11.50 -28.85 -0.71
N LYS A 157 -10.95 -27.65 -0.90
CA LYS A 157 -10.49 -26.80 0.20
C LYS A 157 -11.67 -26.29 1.05
N GLN A 158 -12.73 -25.80 0.42
CA GLN A 158 -13.94 -25.33 1.11
C GLN A 158 -14.59 -26.46 1.92
N ALA A 159 -14.72 -27.66 1.35
CA ALA A 159 -15.26 -28.82 2.04
C ALA A 159 -14.45 -29.16 3.31
N ARG A 160 -13.12 -29.19 3.21
CA ARG A 160 -12.24 -29.41 4.37
C ARG A 160 -12.41 -28.33 5.45
N GLU A 161 -12.53 -27.07 5.04
CA GLU A 161 -12.76 -25.97 5.99
C GLU A 161 -14.14 -26.07 6.65
N GLU A 162 -15.15 -26.55 5.94
CA GLU A 162 -16.48 -26.81 6.48
C GLU A 162 -16.46 -27.99 7.46
N GLU A 163 -15.78 -29.09 7.14
CA GLU A 163 -15.55 -30.23 8.05
C GLU A 163 -14.80 -29.82 9.33
N GLU A 164 -13.75 -28.99 9.21
CA GLU A 164 -13.05 -28.45 10.39
C GLU A 164 -13.98 -27.61 11.27
N LYS A 165 -14.85 -26.81 10.65
CA LYS A 165 -15.82 -25.98 11.38
C LYS A 165 -16.91 -26.81 12.05
N THR A 166 -17.45 -27.82 11.38
CA THR A 166 -18.48 -28.68 11.98
C THR A 166 -17.92 -29.43 13.19
N ALA A 167 -16.71 -29.99 13.07
CA ALA A 167 -16.05 -30.66 14.19
C ALA A 167 -15.76 -29.71 15.38
N GLN A 168 -15.39 -28.45 15.11
CA GLN A 168 -15.22 -27.44 16.16
C GLN A 168 -16.53 -27.10 16.87
N ILE A 169 -17.62 -26.95 16.11
CA ILE A 169 -18.96 -26.69 16.65
C ILE A 169 -19.42 -27.88 17.51
N GLU A 170 -19.18 -29.12 17.06
CA GLU A 170 -19.52 -30.33 17.81
C GLU A 170 -18.74 -30.43 19.12
N ALA A 171 -17.42 -30.21 19.10
CA ALA A 171 -16.60 -30.19 20.32
C ALA A 171 -17.09 -29.13 21.31
N MET A 172 -17.47 -27.94 20.82
CA MET A 172 -18.02 -26.87 21.65
C MET A 172 -19.38 -27.26 22.24
N LYS A 173 -20.25 -27.92 21.48
CA LYS A 173 -21.55 -28.43 21.97
C LYS A 173 -21.39 -29.49 23.06
N GLU A 174 -20.35 -30.33 22.96
CA GLU A 174 -19.99 -31.31 23.98
C GLU A 174 -19.33 -30.68 25.24
N GLY A 175 -19.05 -29.37 25.22
CA GLY A 175 -18.35 -28.67 26.31
C GLY A 175 -16.83 -28.85 26.30
N LYS A 176 -16.27 -29.45 25.25
CA LYS A 176 -14.81 -29.55 25.04
C LYS A 176 -14.28 -28.25 24.42
N THR A 177 -13.00 -27.97 24.62
CA THR A 177 -12.35 -26.81 24.00
C THR A 177 -12.09 -27.08 22.51
N PRO A 178 -12.63 -26.28 21.57
CA PRO A 178 -12.44 -26.49 20.14
C PRO A 178 -10.99 -26.22 19.73
N TYR A 179 -10.41 -27.13 18.95
CA TYR A 179 -9.03 -26.99 18.48
C TYR A 179 -8.95 -26.29 17.13
N PHE A 180 -8.23 -25.16 17.10
CA PHE A 180 -7.95 -24.39 15.89
C PHE A 180 -6.51 -24.63 15.44
N ARG A 181 -6.34 -25.36 14.33
CA ARG A 181 -5.02 -25.62 13.72
C ARG A 181 -4.30 -24.31 13.40
N LYS A 182 -3.01 -24.23 13.77
CA LYS A 182 -2.13 -23.12 13.43
C LYS A 182 -1.88 -23.09 11.92
N LYS A 183 -1.53 -21.90 11.39
CA LYS A 183 -1.21 -21.73 9.95
C LYS A 183 -0.11 -22.68 9.47
N VAL A 184 0.87 -22.99 10.32
CA VAL A 184 1.98 -23.90 9.98
C VAL A 184 1.49 -25.35 9.86
N GLU A 185 0.65 -25.80 10.79
CA GLU A 185 0.07 -27.14 10.77
C GLU A 185 -0.82 -27.34 9.54
N LYS A 186 -1.67 -26.36 9.19
CA LYS A 186 -2.47 -26.40 7.95
C LYS A 186 -1.59 -26.58 6.71
N ARG A 187 -0.47 -25.84 6.62
CA ARG A 187 0.48 -25.98 5.51
C ARG A 187 1.14 -27.35 5.47
N MET A 188 1.44 -27.94 6.64
CA MET A 188 2.02 -29.28 6.71
C MET A 188 1.04 -30.34 6.22
N VAL A 189 -0.22 -30.27 6.66
CA VAL A 189 -1.29 -31.15 6.19
C VAL A 189 -1.47 -31.02 4.67
N ASP A 190 -1.59 -29.79 4.17
CA ASP A 190 -1.70 -29.55 2.72
C ASP A 190 -0.48 -30.09 1.94
N LEU A 191 0.72 -30.05 2.52
CA LEU A 191 1.94 -30.58 1.90
C LEU A 191 1.94 -32.11 1.86
N ILE A 192 1.50 -32.75 2.94
CA ILE A 192 1.35 -34.21 3.02
C ILE A 192 0.35 -34.68 1.96
N ASP A 193 -0.82 -34.04 1.87
CA ASP A 193 -1.84 -34.37 0.86
C ASP A 193 -1.30 -34.23 -0.57
N GLN A 194 -0.60 -33.13 -0.85
CA GLN A 194 0.01 -32.91 -2.16
C GLN A 194 1.06 -33.98 -2.48
N TYR A 195 1.85 -34.39 -1.49
CA TYR A 195 2.84 -35.45 -1.66
C TYR A 195 2.17 -36.80 -1.94
N GLU A 196 1.11 -37.15 -1.21
CA GLU A 196 0.34 -38.37 -1.43
C GLU A 196 -0.31 -38.40 -2.81
N GLU A 197 -0.94 -37.30 -3.23
CA GLU A 197 -1.50 -37.18 -4.58
C GLU A 197 -0.42 -37.34 -5.66
N LEU A 198 0.77 -36.78 -5.46
CA LEU A 198 1.90 -36.94 -6.38
C LEU A 198 2.45 -38.36 -6.36
N LYS A 199 2.47 -39.03 -5.20
CA LYS A 199 2.89 -40.42 -5.03
C LYS A 199 1.93 -41.35 -5.78
N LYS A 200 0.62 -41.18 -5.58
CA LYS A 200 -0.44 -41.88 -6.33
C LYS A 200 -0.30 -41.69 -7.85
N LYS A 201 0.08 -40.49 -8.29
CA LYS A 201 0.30 -40.15 -9.70
C LYS A 201 1.68 -40.56 -10.25
N GLY A 202 2.60 -41.08 -9.42
CA GLY A 202 3.98 -41.40 -9.82
C GLY A 202 4.84 -40.19 -10.24
N LYS A 203 4.47 -38.97 -9.82
CA LYS A 203 5.10 -37.71 -10.30
C LYS A 203 6.00 -37.03 -9.27
N VAL A 204 6.33 -37.71 -8.17
CA VAL A 204 7.17 -37.18 -7.08
C VAL A 204 8.58 -36.84 -7.57
N SER A 205 9.24 -37.77 -8.25
CA SER A 205 10.60 -37.59 -8.79
C SER A 205 10.68 -36.36 -9.71
N LYS A 206 9.75 -36.25 -10.65
CA LYS A 206 9.64 -35.10 -11.57
C LYS A 206 9.43 -33.77 -10.85
N LYS A 207 8.67 -33.76 -9.74
CA LYS A 207 8.48 -32.54 -8.93
C LYS A 207 9.77 -32.14 -8.22
N ILE A 208 10.50 -33.11 -7.67
CA ILE A 208 11.81 -32.90 -7.02
C ILE A 208 12.83 -32.40 -8.04
N GLU A 209 12.89 -33.00 -9.22
CA GLU A 209 13.79 -32.58 -10.30
C GLU A 209 13.53 -31.14 -10.71
N LYS A 210 12.26 -30.77 -10.95
CA LYS A 210 11.87 -29.38 -11.24
C LYS A 210 12.24 -28.42 -10.11
N TYR A 211 12.13 -28.85 -8.86
CA TYR A 211 12.53 -28.03 -7.72
C TYR A 211 14.05 -27.82 -7.69
N ARG A 212 14.85 -28.88 -7.92
CA ARG A 212 16.31 -28.81 -8.05
C ARG A 212 16.72 -27.85 -9.18
N GLN A 213 16.12 -27.98 -10.36
CA GLN A 213 16.39 -27.09 -11.50
C GLN A 213 16.07 -25.62 -11.16
N LYS A 214 14.94 -25.35 -10.49
CA LYS A 214 14.59 -23.99 -10.05
C LYS A 214 15.60 -23.42 -9.06
N ILE A 215 16.09 -24.22 -8.12
CA ILE A 215 17.15 -23.80 -7.18
C ILE A 215 18.43 -23.45 -7.95
N VAL A 216 18.87 -24.31 -8.87
CA VAL A 216 20.07 -24.06 -9.69
C VAL A 216 19.94 -22.74 -10.45
N VAL A 217 18.81 -22.50 -11.13
CA VAL A 217 18.57 -21.24 -11.85
C VAL A 217 18.57 -20.04 -10.90
N LYS A 218 17.95 -20.16 -9.73
CA LYS A 218 17.94 -19.09 -8.72
C LYS A 218 19.35 -18.79 -8.21
N ASN A 219 20.16 -19.81 -7.96
CA ASN A 219 21.54 -19.67 -7.52
C ASN A 219 22.41 -19.04 -8.62
N ARG A 220 22.27 -19.47 -9.88
CA ARG A 220 22.94 -18.83 -11.03
C ARG A 220 22.62 -17.34 -11.13
N LYS A 221 21.35 -16.95 -11.02
CA LYS A 221 20.93 -15.54 -11.02
C LYS A 221 21.51 -14.73 -9.87
N LYS A 222 21.60 -15.32 -8.67
CA LYS A 222 22.23 -14.67 -7.52
C LYS A 222 23.72 -14.43 -7.72
N ILE A 223 24.42 -15.40 -8.31
CA ILE A 223 25.87 -15.30 -8.59
C ILE A 223 26.12 -14.24 -9.68
N SER A 224 25.37 -14.27 -10.79
CA SER A 224 25.55 -13.29 -11.88
C SER A 224 25.14 -11.87 -11.50
N GLY A 225 24.14 -11.70 -10.63
CA GLY A 225 23.72 -10.39 -10.13
C GLY A 225 24.73 -9.72 -9.19
N ASN A 226 25.70 -10.47 -8.67
CA ASN A 226 26.72 -9.97 -7.75
C ASN A 226 28.04 -9.61 -8.45
N GLN A 227 28.18 -9.89 -9.75
CA GLN A 227 29.40 -9.62 -10.53
C GLN A 227 29.35 -8.31 -11.35
N GLY A 228 28.22 -7.61 -11.38
CA GLY A 228 28.04 -6.38 -12.16
C GLY A 228 28.31 -5.06 -11.41
N GLY A 229 28.92 -5.11 -10.22
CA GLY A 229 29.12 -3.93 -9.34
C GLY A 229 30.58 -3.55 -9.06
N LEU A 230 31.55 -4.12 -9.78
CA LEU A 230 32.99 -4.00 -9.48
C LEU A 230 33.84 -3.31 -10.54
N GLU A 231 33.26 -2.79 -11.62
CA GLU A 231 34.01 -2.03 -12.63
C GLU A 231 33.49 -0.59 -12.75
N TYR A 232 34.43 0.34 -12.91
CA TYR A 232 34.33 1.81 -12.97
C TYR A 232 34.36 2.58 -11.63
N ARG A 233 35.54 2.58 -11.00
CA ARG A 233 36.04 3.75 -10.26
C ARG A 233 37.56 3.84 -10.43
N SER A 234 38.00 4.54 -11.46
CA SER A 234 39.37 5.02 -11.67
C SER A 234 39.29 6.33 -12.43
#